data_AF-A0A558BR92-F1
#
_entry.id   AF-A0A558BR92-F1
#
_cell.length_a   1.000
_cell.length_b   1.000
_cell.length_c   1.000
_cell.angle_alpha   90.00
_cell.angle_beta   90.00
_cell.angle_gamma   90.00
#
_symmetry.space_group_name_H-M   'P 1'
#
loop_
_entity.id
_entity.type
_entity.pdbx_description
1 polymer ?
#
loop_
_entity_poly.entity_id
_entity_poly.type
_entity_poly.pdbx_seq_one_letter_code
_entity_poly.pdbx_strand_id
1 'polypeptide(L)' 'MLFVAGFALLIGGIMGEAVVGYSYTTSSILVVLRLVGTLLMVASPLLIALKFFAQLDKKDSAAQ' A
#
# COMPACT_ATOMS: atom_id res chain seq x y z
N MET A 1 8.44 -5.62 -2.03
CA MET A 1 8.93 -4.59 -1.09
C MET A 1 7.86 -3.52 -0.80
N LEU A 2 7.18 -2.94 -1.80
CA LEU A 2 6.17 -1.88 -1.59
C LEU A 2 5.00 -2.27 -0.67
N PHE A 3 4.47 -3.48 -0.80
CA PHE A 3 3.41 -3.98 0.10
C PHE A 3 3.86 -4.01 1.57
N VAL A 4 5.08 -4.51 1.84
CA VAL A 4 5.65 -4.59 3.19
C VAL A 4 5.91 -3.19 3.76
N ALA A 5 6.40 -2.26 2.93
CA ALA A 5 6.54 -0.86 3.32
C ALA A 5 5.19 -0.23 3.67
N GLY A 6 4.15 -0.48 2.85
CA GLY A 6 2.79 0.01 3.12
C GLY A 6 2.23 -0.53 4.44
N PHE A 7 2.43 -1.81 4.69
CA PHE A 7 2.03 -2.47 5.94
C PHE A 7 2.75 -1.90 7.17
N ALA A 8 4.07 -1.68 7.06
CA ALA A 8 4.85 -1.07 8.15
C ALA A 8 4.41 0.37 8.45
N LEU A 9 4.08 1.17 7.43
CA LEU A 9 3.55 2.53 7.62
C LEU A 9 2.17 2.53 8.30
N LEU A 10 1.32 1.54 7.98
CA LEU A 10 0.01 1.37 8.61
C LEU A 10 0.15 1.02 10.10
N ILE A 11 0.95 0.00 10.44
CA ILE A 11 1.17 -0.39 11.84
C ILE A 11 1.91 0.71 12.61
N GLY A 12 2.95 1.29 12.02
CA GLY A 12 3.70 2.40 12.63
C GLY A 12 2.83 3.63 12.88
N GLY A 13 1.92 3.95 11.94
CA GLY A 13 0.94 5.02 12.13
C GLY A 13 -0.05 4.72 13.26
N ILE A 14 -0.49 3.47 13.41
CA ILE A 14 -1.40 3.06 14.50
C ILE A 14 -0.70 3.10 15.86
N MET A 15 0.51 2.55 15.96
CA MET A 15 1.26 2.58 17.20
C MET A 15 1.69 4.00 17.57
N GLY A 16 2.07 4.82 16.59
CA GLY A 16 2.43 6.23 16.81
C GLY A 16 1.27 7.05 17.38
N GLU A 17 0.04 6.81 16.92
CA GLU A 17 -1.16 7.48 17.44
C GLU A 17 -1.48 7.05 18.88
N ALA A 18 -1.27 5.77 19.18
CA ALA A 18 -1.45 5.22 20.52
C ALA A 18 -0.40 5.72 21.53
N VAL A 19 0.82 6.05 21.08
CA VAL A 19 1.93 6.44 21.96
C VAL A 19 2.02 7.95 22.19
N VAL A 20 1.76 8.79 21.17
CA VAL A 20 2.03 10.23 21.27
C VAL A 20 0.91 11.01 21.96
N GLY A 21 -0.29 10.44 22.10
CA GLY A 21 -1.45 11.15 22.62
C GLY A 21 -1.94 12.25 21.66
N TYR A 22 -3.20 12.65 21.78
CA TYR A 22 -3.88 13.51 20.81
C TYR A 22 -3.28 14.93 20.72
N SER A 23 -2.27 15.09 19.85
CA SER A 23 -1.79 16.37 19.35
C SER A 23 -2.22 16.52 17.88
N TYR A 24 -2.85 17.65 17.54
CA TYR A 24 -3.42 17.90 16.21
C TYR A 24 -2.39 17.77 15.08
N THR A 25 -1.16 18.25 15.30
CA THR A 25 -0.08 18.20 14.31
C THR A 25 0.42 16.77 14.09
N THR A 26 0.57 15.99 15.17
CA THR A 26 1.04 14.60 15.09
C THR A 26 -0.04 13.68 14.52
N SER A 27 -1.31 13.90 14.90
CA SER A 27 -2.45 13.16 14.35
C SER A 27 -2.55 13.34 12.83
N SER A 28 -2.36 14.57 12.33
CA SER A 28 -2.38 14.85 10.89
C SER A 28 -1.30 14.08 10.11
N ILE A 29 -0.08 14.03 10.63
CA ILE A 29 1.03 13.28 10.00
C ILE A 29 0.78 11.77 10.00
N LEU A 30 0.24 11.23 11.10
CA LEU A 30 -0.05 9.79 11.22
C LEU A 30 -1.20 9.36 10.31
N VAL A 31 -2.20 10.22 10.11
CA VAL A 31 -3.28 10.00 9.14
C VAL A 31 -2.74 9.95 7.71
N VAL A 32 -1.89 10.89 7.32
CA VAL A 32 -1.23 10.88 6.00
C VAL A 32 -0.39 9.61 5.84
N LEU A 33 0.35 9.22 6.88
CA LEU A 33 1.18 8.02 6.86
C LEU A 33 0.35 6.74 6.63
N ARG A 34 -0.80 6.62 7.30
CA ARG A 34 -1.75 5.51 7.10
C ARG A 34 -2.36 5.51 5.70
N LEU A 35 -2.71 6.68 5.15
CA LEU A 35 -3.23 6.80 3.79
C LEU A 35 -2.20 6.33 2.75
N VAL A 36 -0.95 6.78 2.88
CA VAL A 36 0.16 6.32 2.02
C VAL A 36 0.38 4.82 2.18
N GLY A 37 0.38 4.33 3.42
CA GLY A 37 0.50 2.89 3.71
C GLY A 37 -0.58 2.06 3.02
N THR A 38 -1.84 2.53 3.08
CA THR A 38 -2.98 1.89 2.45
C THR A 38 -2.87 1.89 0.93
N LEU A 39 -2.48 3.03 0.32
CA LEU A 39 -2.25 3.13 -1.12
C LEU A 39 -1.20 2.14 -1.60
N LEU A 40 -0.09 1.98 -0.86
CA LEU A 40 0.95 1.03 -1.21
C LEU A 40 0.48 -0.43 -1.10
N MET A 41 -0.38 -0.74 -0.12
CA MET A 41 -0.97 -2.07 0.04
C MET A 41 -1.98 -2.42 -1.05
N VAL A 42 -2.69 -1.44 -1.61
CA VAL A 42 -3.67 -1.64 -2.70
C VAL A 42 -2.98 -1.63 -4.07
N ALA A 43 -2.11 -0.66 -4.32
CA ALA A 43 -1.43 -0.52 -5.61
C ALA A 43 -0.51 -1.71 -5.91
N SER A 44 0.14 -2.29 -4.89
CA SER A 44 1.03 -3.44 -5.09
C SER A 44 0.34 -4.66 -5.73
N PRO A 45 -0.72 -5.24 -5.13
CA PRO A 45 -1.45 -6.35 -5.74
C PRO A 45 -2.15 -5.94 -7.04
N LEU A 46 -2.61 -4.69 -7.17
CA LEU A 46 -3.20 -4.19 -8.41
C LEU A 46 -2.21 -4.25 -9.59
N LEU A 47 -0.98 -3.78 -9.38
CA LEU A 47 0.09 -3.83 -10.39
C LEU A 47 0.50 -5.26 -10.72
N ILE A 48 0.51 -6.15 -9.74
CA ILE A 48 0.79 -7.58 -9.95
C ILE A 48 -0.33 -8.22 -10.78
N ALA A 49 -1.59 -7.95 -10.46
CA ALA A 49 -2.74 -8.45 -11.21
C ALA A 49 -2.72 -7.95 -12.66
N LEU A 50 -2.51 -6.65 -12.87
CA LEU A 50 -2.38 -6.08 -14.22
C LEU A 50 -1.25 -6.72 -15.02
N LYS A 51 -0.10 -6.94 -14.39
CA LYS A 51 1.04 -7.62 -15.04
C LYS A 51 0.71 -9.08 -15.37
N PHE A 52 0.01 -9.79 -14.49
CA PHE A 52 -0.43 -11.16 -14.71
C PHE A 52 -1.42 -11.26 -15.88
N PHE A 53 -2.44 -10.40 -15.92
CA PHE A 53 -3.38 -10.33 -17.04
C PHE A 53 -2.69 -9.97 -18.36
N ALA A 54 -1.77 -9.01 -18.36
CA ALA A 54 -0.99 -8.66 -19.55
C ALA A 54 -0.09 -9.81 -20.04
N GLN A 55 0.36 -10.69 -19.14
CA GLN A 55 1.12 -11.89 -19.52
C GLN A 55 0.22 -12.99 -20.08
N LEU A 56 -1.00 -13.16 -19.56
CA LEU A 56 -1.98 -14.08 -20.11
C LEU A 56 -2.39 -13.67 -21.53
N ASP A 57 -2.71 -12.40 -21.73
CA ASP A 57 -3.11 -11.86 -23.03
C ASP A 57 -2.03 -12.06 -24.12
N LYS A 58 -0.75 -11.87 -23.74
CA LYS A 58 0.39 -12.16 -24.61
C LYS A 58 0.56 -13.64 -24.94
N LYS A 59 0.23 -14.53 -23.99
CA LYS A 59 0.34 -15.97 -24.18
C LYS A 59 -0.76 -16.49 -25.11
N ASP A 60 -1.97 -15.95 -24.98
CA ASP A 60 -3.08 -16.27 -25.89
C ASP A 60 -2.81 -15.74 -27.31
N SER A 61 -2.23 -14.54 -27.43
CA SER A 61 -1.84 -13.96 -28.74
C SER A 61 -0.68 -14.70 -29.43
N ALA A 62 0.16 -15.44 -28.69
CA ALA A 62 1.28 -16.20 -29.25
C ALA A 62 0.92 -17.66 -29.61
N ALA A 63 -0.29 -18.11 -29.26
CA ALA A 63 -0.80 -19.46 -29.54
C ALA A 63 -1.73 -19.51 -30.78
N GLN A 64 -2.03 -18.35 -31.39
CA GLN A 64 -2.64 -18.22 -32.72
C GLN A 64 -1.55 -18.08 -33.79
#